data_AF-A0AAN4LAC1-F1
#
_entry.id   AF-A0AAN4LAC1-F1
#
_cell.length_a   1.000
_cell.length_b   1.000
_cell.length_c   1.000
_cell.angle_alpha   90.00
_cell.angle_beta   90.00
_cell.angle_gamma   90.00
#
_symmetry.space_group_name_H-M   'P 1'
#
loop_
_entity.id
_entity.type
_entity.pdbx_description
1 polymer ?
#
loop_
_entity_poly.entity_id
_entity_poly.type
_entity_poly.pdbx_seq_one_letter_code
_entity_poly.pdbx_strand_id
1 'polypeptide(L)'
;MFDNHGKMLNHAINNFLKKQELFLIYNSDAEFRSVSYECYTFLSKKHPYLRDHTEMLFIYIKEHHGIKSQERNGVKVPYINEEINNWLEETSRKHQVNLWKFTYDWVIKFYEEEKLWPATHRKKSNDSWRNYEYDYKQKSNLFNLNELYRRLPKKSFIRGKKQELEILMMYNWLFDVVGDEEYWDEYISKVIENS
;
A
#
# COMPACT_ATOMS: atom_id res chain seq x y z
N MET A 1 11.46 16.35 17.43
CA MET A 1 11.94 15.21 18.25
C MET A 1 13.19 14.59 17.63
N PHE A 2 14.21 15.42 17.39
CA PHE A 2 15.67 15.17 17.28
C PHE A 2 16.23 16.44 16.60
N ASP A 3 16.42 17.53 17.34
CA ASP A 3 16.15 18.86 16.77
C ASP A 3 17.32 19.52 16.00
N ASN A 4 18.51 18.91 15.93
CA ASN A 4 19.57 19.37 15.01
C ASN A 4 20.33 18.25 14.26
N HIS A 5 20.51 17.06 14.85
CA HIS A 5 21.02 15.87 14.15
C HIS A 5 19.91 14.96 13.57
N GLY A 6 18.65 15.25 13.87
CA GLY A 6 17.53 14.35 13.59
C GLY A 6 16.84 14.50 12.27
N LYS A 7 17.03 15.60 11.52
CA LYS A 7 16.42 15.71 10.19
C LYS A 7 16.94 14.62 9.25
N MET A 8 18.25 14.35 9.30
CA MET A 8 18.86 13.27 8.52
C MET A 8 18.44 11.88 9.01
N LEU A 9 18.37 11.68 10.33
CA LEU A 9 17.91 10.40 10.89
C LEU A 9 16.44 10.13 10.55
N ASN A 10 15.55 11.10 10.74
CA ASN A 10 14.14 10.99 10.38
C ASN A 10 13.98 10.70 8.88
N HIS A 11 14.78 11.35 8.03
CA HIS A 11 14.79 11.04 6.61
C HIS A 11 15.25 9.60 6.32
N ALA A 12 16.29 9.12 7.01
CA ALA A 12 16.77 7.75 6.89
C ALA A 12 15.73 6.72 7.36
N ILE A 13 15.05 6.97 8.49
CA ILE A 13 13.94 6.15 8.99
C ILE A 13 12.80 6.14 7.97
N ASN A 14 12.37 7.30 7.48
CA ASN A 14 11.29 7.38 6.50
C ASN A 14 11.63 6.66 5.20
N ASN A 15 12.88 6.76 4.73
CA ASN A 15 13.34 6.02 3.55
C ASN A 15 13.40 4.51 3.78
N PHE A 16 13.68 4.06 5.00
CA PHE A 16 13.57 2.66 5.39
C PHE A 16 12.10 2.21 5.37
N LEU A 17 11.20 2.97 6.01
CA LEU A 17 9.77 2.63 6.09
C LEU A 17 9.07 2.63 4.73
N LYS A 18 9.46 3.50 3.80
CA LYS A 18 8.94 3.48 2.41
C LYS A 18 9.18 2.16 1.68
N LYS A 19 10.21 1.40 2.08
CA LYS A 19 10.51 0.08 1.50
C LYS A 19 9.70 -1.05 2.15
N GLN A 20 9.06 -0.76 3.29
CA GLN A 20 8.25 -1.71 4.02
C GLN A 20 6.86 -1.77 3.38
N GLU A 21 6.73 -2.65 2.40
CA GLU A 21 5.54 -2.75 1.54
C GLU A 21 4.22 -2.91 2.30
N LEU A 22 4.24 -3.61 3.43
CA LEU A 22 3.05 -3.90 4.23
C LEU A 22 2.88 -2.93 5.41
N PHE A 23 3.68 -1.87 5.48
CA PHE A 23 3.69 -0.99 6.64
C PHE A 23 2.33 -0.38 6.95
N LEU A 24 1.60 0.08 5.94
CA LEU A 24 0.30 0.74 6.12
C LEU A 24 -0.80 -0.16 6.68
N ILE A 25 -0.65 -1.49 6.58
CA ILE A 25 -1.63 -2.43 7.14
C ILE A 25 -1.27 -2.94 8.53
N TYR A 26 -0.15 -2.49 9.12
CA TYR A 26 0.21 -2.82 10.50
C TYR A 26 -0.79 -2.21 11.49
N ASN A 27 -1.14 -2.98 12.53
CA ASN A 27 -2.12 -2.52 13.52
C ASN A 27 -1.84 -3.08 14.94
N SER A 28 -0.70 -3.74 15.13
CA SER A 28 -0.34 -4.34 16.42
C SER A 28 1.03 -3.87 16.88
N ASP A 29 1.22 -3.77 18.19
CA ASP A 29 2.52 -3.40 18.75
C ASP A 29 3.61 -4.38 18.36
N ALA A 30 3.30 -5.68 18.23
CA ALA A 30 4.28 -6.68 17.78
C ALA A 30 4.84 -6.38 16.39
N GLU A 31 3.99 -5.98 15.44
CA GLU A 31 4.43 -5.59 14.08
C GLU A 31 5.30 -4.33 14.14
N PHE A 32 4.85 -3.31 14.88
CA PHE A 32 5.60 -2.07 15.05
C PHE A 32 6.95 -2.32 15.74
N ARG A 33 7.02 -3.21 16.73
CA ARG A 33 8.27 -3.61 17.39
C ARG A 33 9.21 -4.32 16.42
N SER A 34 8.69 -5.24 15.61
CA SER A 34 9.48 -5.95 14.59
C SER A 34 10.13 -4.97 13.61
N VAL A 35 9.34 -4.09 12.98
CA VAL A 35 9.88 -3.13 12.01
C VAL A 35 10.79 -2.09 12.66
N SER A 36 10.55 -1.74 13.94
CA SER A 36 11.44 -0.85 14.69
C SER A 36 12.80 -1.49 14.96
N TYR A 37 12.81 -2.77 15.30
CA TYR A 37 14.05 -3.53 15.46
C TYR A 37 14.80 -3.66 14.13
N GLU A 38 14.11 -3.98 13.03
CA GLU A 38 14.72 -4.01 11.70
C GLU A 38 15.32 -2.65 11.31
N CYS A 39 14.58 -1.56 11.55
CA CYS A 39 15.06 -0.19 11.32
C CYS A 39 16.31 0.11 12.16
N TYR A 40 16.31 -0.26 13.44
CA TYR A 40 17.46 -0.13 14.33
C TYR A 40 18.67 -0.90 13.78
N THR A 41 18.51 -2.17 13.42
CA THR A 41 19.63 -2.98 12.88
C THR A 41 20.20 -2.39 11.59
N PHE A 42 19.34 -1.82 10.73
CA PHE A 42 19.74 -1.13 9.51
C PHE A 42 20.53 0.16 9.77
N LEU A 43 20.13 0.95 10.77
CA LEU A 43 20.70 2.29 11.02
C LEU A 43 21.81 2.32 12.07
N SER A 44 21.84 1.36 12.99
CA SER A 44 22.74 1.35 14.17
C SER A 44 24.22 1.47 13.84
N LYS A 45 24.67 0.92 12.70
CA LYS A 45 26.06 1.05 12.24
C LYS A 45 26.47 2.49 11.94
N LYS A 46 25.55 3.29 11.38
CA LYS A 46 25.77 4.70 11.04
C LYS A 46 25.34 5.66 12.15
N HIS A 47 24.46 5.21 13.02
CA HIS A 47 23.90 5.98 14.12
C HIS A 47 23.93 5.18 15.44
N PRO A 48 25.12 4.96 16.05
CA PRO A 48 25.27 4.10 17.23
C PRO A 48 24.43 4.55 18.44
N TYR A 49 24.18 5.85 18.57
CA TYR A 49 23.35 6.43 19.63
C TYR A 49 21.91 5.92 19.64
N LEU A 50 21.41 5.33 18.54
CA LEU A 50 20.08 4.71 18.50
C LEU A 50 19.91 3.58 19.52
N ARG A 51 21.02 2.98 19.99
CA ARG A 51 21.00 1.89 20.98
C ARG A 51 20.25 2.30 22.25
N ASP A 52 20.40 3.55 22.67
CA ASP A 52 19.79 4.09 23.88
C ASP A 52 18.41 4.73 23.62
N HIS A 53 17.96 4.70 22.36
CA HIS A 53 16.72 5.35 21.90
C HIS A 53 15.80 4.41 21.12
N THR A 54 15.90 3.09 21.33
CA THR A 54 15.08 2.10 20.64
C THR A 54 13.57 2.25 20.91
N GLU A 55 13.20 2.68 22.12
CA GLU A 55 11.80 3.01 22.46
C GLU A 55 11.30 4.23 21.70
N MET A 56 12.12 5.27 21.60
CA MET A 56 11.79 6.48 20.85
C MET A 56 11.64 6.19 19.35
N LEU A 57 12.48 5.29 18.81
CA LEU A 57 12.34 4.81 17.43
C LEU A 57 11.01 4.08 17.22
N PHE A 58 10.63 3.23 18.16
CA PHE A 58 9.33 2.55 18.13
C PHE A 58 8.15 3.52 18.13
N ILE A 59 8.15 4.49 19.06
CA ILE A 59 7.12 5.52 19.14
C ILE A 59 7.06 6.32 17.83
N TYR A 60 8.21 6.78 17.33
CA TYR A 60 8.30 7.53 16.07
C TYR A 60 7.72 6.76 14.90
N ILE A 61 8.04 5.48 14.75
CA ILE A 61 7.54 4.64 13.65
C ILE A 61 6.02 4.47 13.75
N LYS A 62 5.49 4.25 14.96
CA LYS A 62 4.05 4.11 15.21
C LYS A 62 3.30 5.41 14.93
N GLU A 63 3.85 6.56 15.34
CA GLU A 63 3.30 7.88 15.02
C GLU A 63 3.35 8.17 13.51
N HIS A 64 4.46 7.83 12.85
CA HIS A 64 4.60 7.97 11.41
C HIS A 64 3.54 7.16 10.66
N HIS A 65 3.28 5.92 11.10
CA HIS A 65 2.18 5.10 10.56
C HIS A 65 0.83 5.79 10.75
N GLY A 66 0.53 6.28 11.95
CA GLY A 66 -0.72 6.97 12.25
C GLY A 66 -0.94 8.20 11.37
N ILE A 67 0.09 9.03 11.19
CA ILE A 67 0.05 10.19 10.29
C ILE A 67 -0.22 9.74 8.86
N LYS A 68 0.50 8.72 8.37
CA LYS A 68 0.31 8.18 7.01
C LYS A 68 -1.06 7.56 6.79
N SER A 69 -1.64 6.93 7.80
CA SER A 69 -2.98 6.37 7.74
C SER A 69 -4.06 7.47 7.76
N GLN A 70 -3.78 8.63 8.36
CA GLN A 70 -4.68 9.78 8.35
C GLN A 70 -4.47 10.71 7.15
N GLU A 71 -3.32 10.65 6.49
CA GLU A 71 -3.02 11.41 5.27
C GLU A 71 -4.08 11.11 4.21
N ARG A 72 -4.97 12.08 3.98
CA ARG A 72 -5.89 12.05 2.86
C ARG A 72 -5.22 12.47 1.55
N ASN A 73 -4.04 13.12 1.58
CA ASN A 73 -3.28 13.62 0.42
C ASN A 73 -4.12 14.29 -0.69
N GLY A 74 -5.24 14.93 -0.35
CA GLY A 74 -6.19 15.46 -1.33
C GLY A 74 -6.98 14.40 -2.12
N VAL A 75 -6.70 13.11 -1.91
CA VAL A 75 -7.41 11.97 -2.48
C VAL A 75 -8.74 11.81 -1.75
N LYS A 76 -9.82 12.22 -2.42
CA LYS A 76 -11.17 11.89 -1.98
C LYS A 76 -11.37 10.41 -2.26
N VAL A 77 -11.48 9.59 -1.22
CA VAL A 77 -11.89 8.19 -1.38
C VAL A 77 -13.24 8.21 -2.11
N PRO A 78 -13.32 7.66 -3.33
CA PRO A 78 -14.58 7.62 -4.06
C PRO A 78 -15.58 6.77 -3.31
N TYR A 79 -16.86 7.09 -3.50
CA TYR A 79 -17.89 6.16 -3.13
C TYR A 79 -17.97 5.08 -4.20
N ILE A 80 -17.70 3.83 -3.82
CA ILE A 80 -17.78 2.67 -4.72
C ILE A 80 -19.14 2.00 -4.52
N ASN A 81 -19.39 1.49 -3.32
CA ASN A 81 -20.67 0.97 -2.87
C ASN A 81 -20.72 0.94 -1.34
N GLU A 82 -21.89 0.70 -0.77
CA GLU A 82 -22.08 0.74 0.68
C GLU A 82 -21.19 -0.25 1.43
N GLU A 83 -21.05 -1.49 0.94
CA GLU A 83 -20.26 -2.53 1.60
C GLU A 83 -18.77 -2.16 1.68
N ILE A 84 -18.17 -1.78 0.54
CA ILE A 84 -16.74 -1.44 0.46
C ILE A 84 -16.47 -0.18 1.27
N ASN A 85 -17.31 0.85 1.15
CA ASN A 85 -17.15 2.08 1.90
C ASN A 85 -17.25 1.86 3.41
N ASN A 86 -18.24 1.08 3.87
CA ASN A 86 -18.35 0.70 5.28
C ASN A 86 -17.13 -0.09 5.75
N TRP A 87 -16.64 -1.05 4.96
CA TRP A 87 -15.44 -1.82 5.29
C TRP A 87 -14.20 -0.94 5.44
N LEU A 88 -13.99 0.03 4.54
CA LEU A 88 -12.89 1.00 4.62
C LEU A 88 -12.99 1.85 5.88
N GLU A 89 -14.17 2.42 6.16
CA GLU A 89 -14.40 3.28 7.32
C GLU A 89 -14.25 2.51 8.64
N GLU A 90 -14.82 1.32 8.74
CA GLU A 90 -14.70 0.48 9.92
C GLU A 90 -13.25 0.04 10.16
N THR A 91 -12.52 -0.31 9.11
CA THR A 91 -11.11 -0.71 9.23
C THR A 91 -10.26 0.45 9.73
N SER A 92 -10.45 1.64 9.16
CA SER A 92 -9.78 2.86 9.62
C SER A 92 -10.09 3.15 11.09
N ARG A 93 -11.38 3.14 11.46
CA ARG A 93 -11.82 3.44 12.83
C ARG A 93 -11.32 2.41 13.85
N LYS A 94 -11.47 1.11 13.58
CA LYS A 94 -11.16 0.02 14.53
C LYS A 94 -9.67 -0.30 14.60
N HIS A 95 -8.95 -0.16 13.49
CA HIS A 95 -7.58 -0.64 13.36
C HIS A 95 -6.55 0.45 13.07
N GLN A 96 -6.97 1.69 12.86
CA GLN A 96 -6.09 2.82 12.51
C GLN A 96 -5.27 2.54 11.24
N VAL A 97 -5.86 1.77 10.31
CA VAL A 97 -5.27 1.35 9.04
C VAL A 97 -6.05 1.97 7.89
N ASN A 98 -5.34 2.57 6.94
CA ASN A 98 -5.92 3.13 5.74
C ASN A 98 -5.71 2.20 4.55
N LEU A 99 -6.71 1.36 4.27
CA LEU A 99 -6.65 0.42 3.16
C LEU A 99 -6.64 1.10 1.80
N TRP A 100 -7.32 2.23 1.65
CA TRP A 100 -7.29 3.02 0.41
C TRP A 100 -5.87 3.49 0.10
N LYS A 101 -5.19 4.08 1.08
CA LYS A 101 -3.80 4.53 0.94
C LYS A 101 -2.87 3.37 0.64
N PHE A 102 -3.07 2.23 1.30
CA PHE A 102 -2.30 1.02 1.03
C PHE A 102 -2.45 0.53 -0.41
N THR A 103 -3.68 0.44 -0.93
CA THR A 103 -3.90 -0.02 -2.30
C THR A 103 -3.41 0.99 -3.34
N TYR A 104 -3.55 2.29 -3.06
CA TYR A 104 -2.96 3.34 -3.90
C TYR A 104 -1.44 3.20 -3.98
N ASP A 105 -0.74 3.09 -2.84
CA ASP A 105 0.72 2.95 -2.82
C ASP A 105 1.20 1.68 -3.51
N TRP A 106 0.44 0.59 -3.36
CA TRP A 106 0.69 -0.64 -4.11
C TRP A 106 0.58 -0.41 -5.62
N VAL A 107 -0.48 0.25 -6.08
CA VAL A 107 -0.72 0.53 -7.50
C VAL A 107 0.38 1.39 -8.11
N ILE A 108 0.81 2.46 -7.42
CA ILE A 108 1.92 3.31 -7.88
C ILE A 108 3.21 2.50 -8.01
N LYS A 109 3.58 1.74 -6.97
CA LYS A 109 4.75 0.84 -7.01
C LYS A 109 4.63 -0.18 -8.14
N PHE A 110 3.45 -0.78 -8.30
CA PHE A 110 3.18 -1.79 -9.32
C PHE A 110 3.35 -1.20 -10.72
N TYR A 111 2.88 0.03 -10.96
CA TYR A 111 3.07 0.74 -12.21
C TYR A 111 4.54 1.08 -12.51
N GLU A 112 5.32 1.46 -11.49
CA GLU A 112 6.74 1.80 -11.63
C GLU A 112 7.63 0.57 -11.85
N GLU A 113 7.27 -0.59 -11.29
CA GLU A 113 8.07 -1.80 -11.31
C GLU A 113 7.51 -2.87 -12.26
N GLU A 114 7.78 -2.77 -13.57
CA GLU A 114 7.32 -3.73 -14.60
C GLU A 114 7.59 -5.21 -14.28
N LYS A 115 8.66 -5.49 -13.52
CA LYS A 115 9.00 -6.86 -13.08
C LYS A 115 7.89 -7.51 -12.22
N LEU A 116 7.03 -6.71 -11.58
CA LEU A 116 5.89 -7.18 -10.79
C LEU A 116 4.72 -7.65 -11.66
N TRP A 117 4.68 -7.25 -12.93
CA TRP A 117 3.59 -7.61 -13.83
C TRP A 117 3.71 -9.08 -14.23
N PRO A 118 2.65 -9.90 -14.06
CA PRO A 118 2.65 -11.26 -14.56
C PRO A 118 2.87 -11.26 -16.08
N ALA A 119 3.63 -12.23 -16.61
CA ALA A 119 3.94 -12.29 -18.04
C ALA A 119 2.67 -12.33 -18.92
N THR A 120 1.60 -12.97 -18.42
CA THR A 120 0.28 -13.05 -19.07
C THR A 120 -0.47 -11.73 -19.13
N HIS A 121 -0.02 -10.71 -18.40
CA HIS A 121 -0.62 -9.39 -18.32
C HIS A 121 0.29 -8.31 -18.90
N ARG A 122 1.30 -8.69 -19.68
CA ARG A 122 2.17 -7.74 -20.39
C ARG A 122 1.78 -7.72 -21.85
N LYS A 123 1.38 -6.56 -22.35
CA LYS A 123 1.26 -6.29 -23.78
C LYS A 123 2.45 -5.44 -24.23
N LYS A 124 2.95 -5.66 -25.45
CA LYS A 124 4.05 -4.85 -25.98
C LYS A 124 3.58 -3.40 -26.05
N SER A 125 4.36 -2.47 -25.51
CA SER A 125 4.01 -1.06 -25.61
C SER A 125 4.32 -0.54 -27.01
N ASN A 126 3.52 0.42 -27.46
CA ASN A 126 3.81 1.20 -28.65
C ASN A 126 4.67 2.43 -28.34
N ASP A 127 4.88 2.73 -27.06
CA ASP A 127 5.69 3.85 -26.62
C ASP A 127 7.19 3.55 -26.63
N SER A 128 8.01 4.58 -26.84
CA SER A 128 9.46 4.46 -26.86
C SER A 128 10.10 4.45 -25.46
N TRP A 129 9.37 4.91 -24.44
CA TRP A 129 9.88 5.07 -23.07
C TRP A 129 9.60 3.84 -22.18
N ARG A 130 8.81 2.87 -22.65
CA ARG A 130 8.46 1.66 -21.91
C ARG A 130 8.39 0.45 -22.84
N ASN A 131 8.86 -0.72 -22.38
CA ASN A 131 8.87 -1.93 -23.21
C ASN A 131 7.49 -2.60 -23.27
N TYR A 132 6.77 -2.55 -22.16
CA TYR A 132 5.49 -3.22 -21.98
C TYR A 132 4.47 -2.25 -21.38
N GLU A 133 3.21 -2.53 -21.63
CA GLU A 133 2.08 -1.99 -20.88
C GLU A 133 1.41 -3.12 -20.11
N TYR A 134 0.81 -2.77 -18.98
CA TYR A 134 0.04 -3.71 -18.18
C TYR A 134 -1.36 -3.86 -18.75
N ASP A 135 -1.76 -5.10 -19.05
CA ASP A 135 -3.09 -5.45 -19.53
C ASP A 135 -4.03 -5.70 -18.33
N TYR A 136 -4.64 -4.63 -17.86
CA TYR A 136 -5.61 -4.63 -16.76
C TYR A 136 -7.00 -5.14 -17.17
N LYS A 137 -7.23 -5.48 -18.46
CA LYS A 137 -8.51 -6.04 -18.95
C LYS A 137 -8.53 -7.58 -18.90
N GLN A 138 -7.44 -8.20 -18.44
CA GLN A 138 -7.37 -9.64 -18.17
C GLN A 138 -8.32 -10.07 -17.05
N LYS A 139 -8.77 -11.33 -17.08
CA LYS A 139 -9.84 -11.82 -16.18
C LYS A 139 -9.40 -12.20 -14.76
N SER A 140 -8.12 -12.46 -14.53
CA SER A 140 -7.67 -13.04 -13.26
C SER A 140 -6.30 -12.51 -12.84
N ASN A 141 -6.02 -12.55 -11.54
CA ASN A 141 -4.75 -12.14 -10.95
C ASN A 141 -4.33 -10.71 -11.31
N LEU A 142 -5.30 -9.79 -11.34
CA LEU A 142 -4.99 -8.38 -11.57
C LEU A 142 -4.07 -7.87 -10.45
N PHE A 143 -3.14 -6.97 -10.78
CA PHE A 143 -2.16 -6.37 -9.87
C PHE A 143 -1.27 -7.39 -9.15
N ASN A 144 -1.11 -8.59 -9.75
CA ASN A 144 -0.46 -9.74 -9.15
C ASN A 144 -1.00 -10.06 -7.74
N LEU A 145 -2.30 -9.86 -7.55
CA LEU A 145 -2.94 -9.90 -6.24
C LEU A 145 -2.90 -11.29 -5.60
N ASN A 146 -2.77 -12.38 -6.37
CA ASN A 146 -2.56 -13.71 -5.79
C ASN A 146 -1.31 -13.74 -4.90
N GLU A 147 -0.20 -13.19 -5.40
CA GLU A 147 1.08 -13.19 -4.70
C GLU A 147 1.06 -12.21 -3.53
N LEU A 148 0.56 -10.99 -3.75
CA LEU A 148 0.40 -10.01 -2.67
C LEU A 148 -0.49 -10.58 -1.55
N TYR A 149 -1.67 -11.11 -1.89
CA TYR A 149 -2.64 -11.57 -0.90
C TYR A 149 -2.15 -12.77 -0.08
N ARG A 150 -1.23 -13.59 -0.61
CA ARG A 150 -0.54 -14.64 0.17
C ARG A 150 0.39 -14.06 1.23
N ARG A 151 1.08 -12.96 0.91
CA ARG A 151 1.99 -12.25 1.81
C ARG A 151 1.26 -11.39 2.84
N LEU A 152 0.02 -10.97 2.53
CA LEU A 152 -0.79 -10.21 3.48
C LEU A 152 -1.10 -11.04 4.74
N PRO A 153 -0.91 -10.47 5.94
CA PRO A 153 -1.32 -11.10 7.18
C PRO A 153 -2.84 -11.33 7.16
N LYS A 154 -3.29 -12.49 7.64
CA LYS A 154 -4.71 -12.90 7.61
C LYS A 154 -5.54 -12.25 8.71
N LYS A 155 -5.43 -10.92 8.81
CA LYS A 155 -6.15 -10.06 9.74
C LYS A 155 -7.64 -10.08 9.44
N SER A 156 -8.47 -9.81 10.44
CA SER A 156 -9.93 -9.81 10.31
C SER A 156 -10.42 -8.92 9.16
N PHE A 157 -9.79 -7.76 8.97
CA PHE A 157 -10.15 -6.80 7.93
C PHE A 157 -9.55 -7.09 6.55
N ILE A 158 -8.68 -8.10 6.39
CA ILE A 158 -8.13 -8.52 5.09
C ILE A 158 -8.70 -9.88 4.66
N ARG A 159 -9.01 -10.75 5.62
CA ARG A 159 -9.44 -12.12 5.34
C ARG A 159 -10.75 -12.11 4.56
N GLY A 160 -10.74 -12.78 3.41
CA GLY A 160 -11.87 -12.86 2.49
C GLY A 160 -11.99 -11.64 1.57
N LYS A 161 -11.27 -10.55 1.83
CA LYS A 161 -11.45 -9.26 1.15
C LYS A 161 -10.58 -9.09 -0.10
N LYS A 162 -10.34 -10.18 -0.83
CA LYS A 162 -9.42 -10.16 -1.97
C LYS A 162 -10.05 -9.41 -3.15
N GLN A 163 -11.32 -9.65 -3.47
CA GLN A 163 -11.96 -8.98 -4.59
C GLN A 163 -12.09 -7.48 -4.33
N GLU A 164 -12.38 -7.10 -3.10
CA GLU A 164 -12.49 -5.70 -2.68
C GLU A 164 -11.15 -4.98 -2.81
N LEU A 165 -10.04 -5.61 -2.41
CA LEU A 165 -8.70 -5.07 -2.68
C LEU A 165 -8.45 -4.89 -4.19
N GLU A 166 -8.87 -5.84 -5.03
CA GLU A 166 -8.76 -5.73 -6.49
C GLU A 166 -9.57 -4.54 -7.03
N ILE A 167 -10.79 -4.33 -6.53
CA ILE A 167 -11.66 -3.20 -6.90
C ILE A 167 -11.00 -1.87 -6.53
N LEU A 168 -10.45 -1.74 -5.32
CA LEU A 168 -9.72 -0.53 -4.92
C LEU A 168 -8.52 -0.27 -5.84
N MET A 169 -7.74 -1.31 -6.14
CA MET A 169 -6.57 -1.18 -7.01
C MET A 169 -6.95 -0.83 -8.44
N MET A 170 -8.02 -1.42 -8.98
CA MET A 170 -8.53 -1.10 -10.31
C MET A 170 -8.98 0.35 -10.39
N TYR A 171 -9.70 0.86 -9.39
CA TYR A 171 -10.08 2.26 -9.37
C TYR A 171 -8.85 3.17 -9.45
N ASN A 172 -7.88 2.99 -8.54
CA ASN A 172 -6.66 3.82 -8.55
C ASN A 172 -5.90 3.68 -9.88
N TRP A 173 -5.88 2.50 -10.49
CA TRP A 173 -5.24 2.29 -11.79
C TRP A 173 -5.93 3.10 -12.90
N LEU A 174 -7.25 2.99 -13.03
CA LEU A 174 -8.00 3.64 -14.10
C LEU A 174 -8.01 5.17 -13.96
N PHE A 175 -8.21 5.69 -12.75
CA PHE A 175 -8.39 7.12 -12.53
C PHE A 175 -7.07 7.87 -12.30
N ASP A 176 -6.08 7.25 -11.63
CA ASP A 176 -4.83 7.96 -11.25
C ASP A 176 -3.61 7.55 -12.08
N VAL A 177 -3.64 6.40 -12.78
CA VAL A 177 -2.48 5.87 -13.52
C VAL A 177 -2.64 5.94 -15.03
N VAL A 178 -3.70 5.34 -15.59
CA VAL A 178 -3.85 5.22 -17.06
C VAL A 178 -4.91 6.13 -17.67
N GLY A 179 -5.83 6.68 -16.87
CA GLY A 179 -6.91 7.56 -17.36
C GLY A 179 -8.00 6.86 -18.19
N ASP A 180 -8.16 5.54 -18.07
CA ASP A 180 -9.21 4.76 -18.77
C ASP A 180 -10.48 4.68 -17.91
N GLU A 181 -11.03 5.85 -17.55
CA GLU A 181 -12.19 5.96 -16.66
C GLU A 181 -13.44 5.31 -17.25
N GLU A 182 -13.58 5.32 -18.58
CA GLU A 182 -14.72 4.72 -19.32
C GLU A 182 -14.83 3.20 -19.09
N TYR A 183 -13.71 2.53 -18.80
CA TYR A 183 -13.72 1.09 -18.53
C TYR A 183 -14.24 0.72 -17.13
N TRP A 184 -14.39 1.68 -16.22
CA TRP A 184 -14.79 1.41 -14.83
C TRP A 184 -16.15 0.71 -14.74
N ASP A 185 -17.15 1.20 -15.48
CA ASP A 185 -18.51 0.65 -15.44
C ASP A 185 -18.57 -0.79 -15.99
N GLU A 186 -17.77 -1.07 -17.03
CA GLU A 186 -17.62 -2.42 -17.58
C GLU A 186 -16.95 -3.37 -16.57
N TYR A 187 -15.88 -2.90 -15.92
CA TYR A 187 -15.17 -3.68 -14.91
C TYR A 187 -16.06 -4.00 -13.71
N ILE A 188 -16.71 -3.00 -13.12
CA ILE A 188 -17.48 -3.18 -11.88
C ILE A 188 -18.68 -4.09 -12.11
N SER A 189 -19.34 -3.99 -13.27
CA SER A 189 -20.45 -4.88 -13.63
C SER A 189 -20.00 -6.33 -13.69
N LYS A 190 -18.87 -6.62 -14.35
CA LYS A 190 -18.31 -7.98 -14.42
C LYS A 190 -17.94 -8.54 -13.05
N VAL A 191 -17.38 -7.71 -12.16
CA VAL A 191 -16.96 -8.17 -10.83
C VAL A 191 -18.18 -8.44 -9.95
N ILE A 192 -19.17 -7.55 -9.95
CA ILE A 192 -20.38 -7.69 -9.14
C ILE A 192 -21.25 -8.85 -9.62
N GLU A 193 -21.39 -9.06 -10.94
CA GLU A 193 -22.17 -10.19 -11.49
C GLU A 193 -21.56 -11.56 -11.18
N ASN A 194 -20.25 -11.62 -10.90
CA ASN A 194 -19.53 -12.85 -10.57
C ASN A 194 -19.25 -13.02 -9.06
N SER A 195 -19.82 -12.15 -8.20
CA SER A 195 -19.64 -12.16 -6.74
C SER A 195 -20.75 -12.92 -6.00
#